data_AF-A0A661RZP6-F1
#
_entry.id   AF-A0A661RZP6-F1
#
_cell.length_a   1.000
_cell.length_b   1.000
_cell.length_c   1.000
_cell.angle_alpha   90.00
_cell.angle_beta   90.00
_cell.angle_gamma   90.00
#
_symmetry.space_group_name_H-M   'P 1'
#
loop_
_entity.id
_entity.type
_entity.pdbx_description
1 polymer ?
#
loop_
_entity_poly.entity_id
_entity_poly.type
_entity_poly.pdbx_seq_one_letter_code
_entity_poly.pdbx_strand_id
1 'polypeptide(L)'
;LADILTWTAVVSAFFLVLRRLVLPEVRIMTTLYDYFILIVSIAPFVTGLLARYQVGDYSFWLNMHIFCGELLLIAIPFTKLSHVFLFFASRAQLGMDFGIKRGGMKGTKMAW
;
A
#
# COMPACT_ATOMS: atom_id res chain seq x y z
N LEU A 1 10.43 -16.92 -9.29
CA LEU A 1 10.60 -15.60 -8.64
C LEU A 1 9.26 -15.02 -8.19
N ALA A 2 8.27 -14.90 -9.07
CA ALA A 2 6.94 -14.37 -8.73
C ALA A 2 6.30 -15.08 -7.53
N ASP A 3 6.27 -16.41 -7.50
CA ASP A 3 5.70 -17.18 -6.38
C ASP A 3 6.35 -16.83 -5.02
N ILE A 4 7.68 -16.66 -4.99
CA ILE A 4 8.41 -16.27 -3.78
C ILE A 4 8.00 -14.87 -3.32
N LEU A 5 7.89 -13.91 -4.24
CA LEU A 5 7.46 -12.55 -3.93
C LEU A 5 6.02 -12.52 -3.41
N THR A 6 5.13 -13.29 -4.02
CA THR A 6 3.72 -13.37 -3.60
C THR A 6 3.59 -14.01 -2.22
N TRP A 7 4.29 -15.11 -1.94
CA TRP A 7 4.33 -15.70 -0.60
C TRP A 7 4.92 -14.74 0.43
N THR A 8 5.98 -14.01 0.07
CA THR A 8 6.57 -12.98 0.94
C THR A 8 5.54 -11.88 1.27
N ALA A 9 4.76 -11.42 0.29
CA ALA A 9 3.70 -10.44 0.50
C ALA A 9 2.60 -10.98 1.43
N VAL A 10 2.17 -12.22 1.25
CA VAL A 10 1.16 -12.88 2.10
C VAL A 10 1.65 -13.02 3.55
N VAL A 11 2.87 -13.51 3.74
CA VAL A 11 3.50 -13.63 5.06
C VAL A 11 3.68 -12.26 5.72
N SER A 12 4.09 -11.25 4.96
CA SER A 12 4.24 -9.89 5.48
C SER A 12 2.90 -9.32 5.95
N ALA A 13 1.82 -9.51 5.20
CA ALA A 13 0.49 -9.07 5.61
C ALA A 13 0.00 -9.79 6.88
N PHE A 14 0.29 -11.09 7.02
CA PHE A 14 0.03 -11.81 8.25
C PHE A 14 0.75 -11.17 9.45
N PHE A 15 2.04 -10.83 9.31
CA PHE A 15 2.77 -10.10 10.35
C PHE A 15 2.19 -8.70 10.63
N LEU A 16 1.67 -7.99 9.62
CA LEU A 16 1.00 -6.70 9.83
C LEU A 16 -0.30 -6.85 10.63
N VAL A 17 -1.08 -7.89 10.38
CA VAL A 17 -2.26 -8.22 11.18
C VAL A 17 -1.85 -8.59 12.60
N LEU A 18 -0.87 -9.49 12.74
CA LEU A 18 -0.34 -9.90 14.04
C LEU A 18 0.15 -8.69 14.85
N ARG A 19 0.87 -7.76 14.22
CA ARG A 19 1.33 -6.51 14.85
C ARG A 19 0.18 -5.67 15.38
N ARG A 20 -0.91 -5.52 14.61
CA ARG A 20 -2.11 -4.76 15.02
C ARG A 20 -2.86 -5.43 16.17
N LEU A 21 -2.80 -6.76 16.24
CA LEU A 21 -3.33 -7.50 17.36
C LEU A 21 -2.40 -7.37 18.57
N VAL A 22 -1.12 -7.73 18.50
CA VAL A 22 -0.25 -7.85 19.67
C VAL A 22 0.13 -6.49 20.29
N LEU A 23 0.43 -5.46 19.49
CA LEU A 23 0.90 -4.18 20.02
C LEU A 23 -0.27 -3.29 20.46
N PRO A 24 -0.41 -2.96 21.77
CA PRO A 24 -1.52 -2.15 22.27
C PRO A 24 -1.54 -0.75 21.66
N GLU A 25 -0.38 -0.18 21.37
CA GLU A 25 -0.25 1.17 20.79
C GLU A 25 -0.88 1.24 19.40
N VAL A 26 -0.72 0.18 18.61
CA VAL A 26 -1.32 0.09 17.26
C VAL A 26 -2.79 -0.30 17.35
N ARG A 27 -3.14 -1.20 18.28
CA ARG A 27 -4.50 -1.70 18.46
C ARG A 27 -5.48 -0.58 18.79
N ILE A 28 -5.11 0.33 19.69
CA ILE A 28 -5.95 1.47 20.11
C ILE A 28 -6.26 2.41 18.93
N MET A 29 -5.33 2.53 17.98
CA MET A 29 -5.47 3.40 16.80
C MET A 29 -6.09 2.68 15.59
N THR A 30 -6.33 1.36 15.68
CA THR A 30 -6.81 0.55 14.56
C THR A 30 -8.33 0.54 14.52
N THR A 31 -8.91 0.88 13.37
CA THR A 31 -10.35 0.79 13.14
C THR A 31 -10.70 -0.40 12.23
N LEU A 32 -11.98 -0.79 12.16
CA LEU A 32 -12.43 -1.85 11.25
C LEU A 32 -12.04 -1.57 9.79
N TYR A 33 -11.99 -0.30 9.42
CA TYR A 33 -11.57 0.17 8.11
C TYR A 33 -10.11 -0.20 7.76
N ASP A 34 -9.21 -0.24 8.75
CA ASP A 34 -7.81 -0.66 8.53
C ASP A 34 -7.69 -2.14 8.16
N TYR A 35 -8.54 -2.99 8.76
CA TYR A 35 -8.60 -4.41 8.42
C TYR A 35 -9.22 -4.62 7.03
N PHE A 36 -10.27 -3.87 6.71
CA PHE A 36 -10.89 -3.91 5.38
C PHE A 36 -9.87 -3.58 4.28
N ILE A 37 -9.12 -2.48 4.43
CA ILE A 37 -8.08 -2.10 3.46
C ILE A 37 -7.01 -3.17 3.33
N LEU A 38 -6.58 -3.77 4.45
CA LEU A 38 -5.57 -4.82 4.43
C LEU A 38 -6.07 -6.05 3.65
N ILE A 39 -7.32 -6.47 3.88
CA ILE A 39 -7.95 -7.59 3.15
C ILE A 39 -8.03 -7.28 1.66
N VAL A 40 -8.51 -6.10 1.26
CA VAL A 40 -8.60 -5.70 -0.15
C VAL A 40 -7.22 -5.66 -0.81
N SER A 41 -6.19 -5.24 -0.07
CA SER A 41 -4.81 -5.18 -0.57
C SER A 41 -4.19 -6.57 -0.79
N ILE A 42 -4.50 -7.55 0.07
CA ILE A 42 -3.96 -8.91 -0.05
C ILE A 42 -4.77 -9.81 -0.97
N ALA A 43 -6.06 -9.51 -1.18
CA ALA A 43 -6.97 -10.35 -1.94
C ALA A 43 -6.45 -10.73 -3.35
N PRO A 44 -5.87 -9.81 -4.17
CA PRO A 44 -5.31 -10.19 -5.47
C PRO A 44 -4.16 -11.18 -5.38
N PHE A 45 -3.33 -11.10 -4.33
CA PHE A 45 -2.21 -12.03 -4.15
C PHE A 45 -2.71 -13.44 -3.82
N VAL A 46 -3.73 -13.56 -2.98
CA VAL A 46 -4.31 -14.86 -2.60
C VAL A 46 -5.05 -15.49 -3.78
N THR A 47 -5.93 -14.75 -4.45
CA THR A 47 -6.68 -15.25 -5.61
C THR A 47 -5.74 -15.60 -6.78
N GLY A 48 -4.67 -14.83 -6.97
CA GLY A 48 -3.63 -15.12 -7.95
C GLY A 48 -2.85 -16.39 -7.64
N LEU A 49 -2.51 -16.66 -6.37
CA LEU A 49 -1.88 -17.92 -5.96
C LEU A 49 -2.81 -19.12 -6.21
N LEU A 50 -4.10 -18.98 -5.90
CA LEU A 50 -5.07 -20.05 -6.10
C LEU A 50 -5.26 -20.38 -7.59
N ALA A 51 -5.31 -19.36 -8.45
CA ALA A 51 -5.28 -19.55 -9.90
C ALA A 51 -3.98 -20.22 -10.36
N ARG A 52 -2.82 -19.79 -9.82
CA ARG A 52 -1.50 -20.34 -10.18
C ARG A 52 -1.34 -21.82 -9.82
N TYR A 53 -1.82 -22.22 -8.65
CA TYR A 53 -1.80 -23.60 -8.17
C TYR A 53 -2.96 -24.45 -8.71
N GLN A 54 -3.84 -23.87 -9.55
CA GLN A 54 -5.00 -24.55 -10.14
C GLN A 54 -5.89 -25.20 -9.09
N VAL A 55 -6.13 -24.50 -7.98
CA VAL A 55 -6.97 -25.02 -6.89
C VAL A 55 -8.43 -24.94 -7.33
N GLY A 56 -9.03 -26.05 -7.77
CA GLY A 56 -10.42 -26.04 -8.26
C GLY A 56 -10.55 -25.40 -9.65
N ASP A 57 -11.57 -24.56 -9.86
CA ASP A 57 -11.81 -23.97 -11.19
C ASP A 57 -10.90 -22.77 -11.47
N TYR A 58 -10.09 -22.89 -12.51
CA TYR A 58 -9.14 -21.85 -12.92
C TYR A 58 -9.85 -20.57 -13.37
N SER A 59 -10.92 -20.70 -14.16
CA SER A 59 -11.67 -19.56 -14.69
C SER A 59 -12.30 -18.74 -13.57
N PHE A 60 -12.85 -19.41 -12.55
CA PHE A 60 -13.34 -18.77 -11.34
C PHE A 60 -12.26 -17.95 -10.62
N TRP A 61 -11.10 -18.54 -10.32
CA TRP A 61 -10.04 -17.82 -9.60
C TRP A 61 -9.41 -16.69 -10.41
N LEU A 62 -9.31 -16.86 -11.72
CA LEU A 62 -8.85 -15.80 -12.61
C LEU A 62 -9.83 -14.62 -12.59
N ASN A 63 -11.13 -14.88 -12.72
CA ASN A 63 -12.16 -13.83 -12.63
C ASN A 63 -12.14 -13.13 -11.27
N MET A 64 -11.98 -13.90 -10.19
CA MET A 64 -11.91 -13.33 -8.84
C MET A 64 -10.63 -12.49 -8.64
N HIS A 65 -9.50 -12.90 -9.22
CA HIS A 65 -8.27 -12.11 -9.21
C HIS A 65 -8.45 -10.77 -9.92
N ILE A 66 -9.05 -10.77 -11.12
CA ILE A 66 -9.35 -9.56 -11.89
C ILE A 66 -10.27 -8.65 -11.08
N PHE A 67 -11.36 -9.18 -10.54
CA PHE A 67 -12.31 -8.43 -9.72
C PHE A 67 -11.64 -7.81 -8.47
N CYS A 68 -10.81 -8.56 -7.76
CA CYS A 68 -10.02 -8.03 -6.64
C CYS A 68 -9.07 -6.91 -7.08
N GLY A 69 -8.45 -7.04 -8.25
CA GLY A 69 -7.58 -6.03 -8.83
C GLY A 69 -8.33 -4.73 -9.15
N GLU A 70 -9.48 -4.84 -9.80
CA GLU A 70 -10.34 -3.68 -10.11
C GLU A 70 -10.84 -2.98 -8.84
N LEU A 71 -11.32 -3.77 -7.87
CA LEU A 71 -11.76 -3.24 -6.57
C LEU A 71 -10.62 -2.50 -5.86
N LEU A 72 -9.41 -3.07 -5.86
CA LEU A 72 -8.23 -2.44 -5.29
C LEU A 72 -7.91 -1.13 -6.01
N LEU A 73 -7.87 -1.11 -7.34
CA LEU A 73 -7.57 0.09 -8.14
C LEU A 73 -8.55 1.23 -7.88
N ILE A 74 -9.85 0.93 -7.80
CA ILE A 74 -10.89 1.90 -7.45
C ILE A 74 -10.68 2.41 -6.01
N ALA A 75 -10.29 1.54 -5.08
CA ALA A 75 -10.10 1.89 -3.69
C ALA A 75 -8.83 2.74 -3.44
N ILE A 76 -7.78 2.63 -4.26
CA ILE A 76 -6.50 3.33 -4.01
C ILE A 76 -6.67 4.84 -3.74
N PRO A 77 -7.31 5.65 -4.61
CA PRO A 77 -7.38 7.09 -4.40
C PRO A 77 -8.25 7.52 -3.21
N PHE A 78 -9.22 6.70 -2.81
CA PHE A 78 -10.22 7.05 -1.78
C PHE A 78 -9.94 6.46 -0.41
N THR A 79 -8.83 5.74 -0.25
CA THR A 79 -8.50 5.06 1.01
C THR A 79 -7.15 5.47 1.56
N LYS A 80 -6.76 4.88 2.71
CA LYS A 80 -5.41 5.01 3.26
C LYS A 80 -4.33 4.50 2.31
N LEU A 81 -4.67 3.81 1.21
CA LEU A 81 -3.75 3.39 0.14
C LEU A 81 -3.32 4.53 -0.79
N SER A 82 -3.99 5.69 -0.74
CA SER A 82 -3.66 6.85 -1.58
C SER A 82 -2.21 7.33 -1.44
N HIS A 83 -1.53 6.94 -0.35
CA HIS A 83 -0.10 7.16 -0.16
C HIS A 83 0.76 6.59 -1.31
N VAL A 84 0.31 5.57 -2.04
CA VAL A 84 1.04 5.04 -3.22
C VAL A 84 1.30 6.14 -4.26
N PHE A 85 0.35 7.05 -4.44
CA PHE A 85 0.49 8.21 -5.34
C PHE A 85 0.99 9.46 -4.59
N LEU A 86 0.39 9.77 -3.44
CA LEU A 86 0.67 10.99 -2.69
C LEU A 86 2.07 11.02 -2.08
N PHE A 87 2.75 9.87 -1.93
CA PHE A 87 4.12 9.82 -1.45
C PHE A 87 5.04 10.68 -2.30
N PHE A 88 5.00 10.55 -3.63
CA PHE A 88 5.88 11.33 -4.50
C PHE A 88 5.57 12.83 -4.45
N ALA A 89 4.28 13.19 -4.48
CA ALA A 89 3.85 14.59 -4.40
C ALA A 89 4.26 15.24 -3.08
N SER A 90 4.01 14.58 -1.95
CA SER A 90 4.38 15.09 -0.63
C SER A 90 5.90 15.22 -0.45
N ARG A 91 6.69 14.28 -0.96
CA ARG A 91 8.16 14.36 -0.93
C ARG A 91 8.70 15.47 -1.84
N ALA A 92 8.11 15.67 -3.01
CA ALA A 92 8.47 16.79 -3.89
C ALA A 92 8.16 18.13 -3.22
N GLN A 93 6.95 18.29 -2.66
CA GLN A 93 6.56 19.50 -1.94
C GLN A 93 7.49 19.78 -0.75
N LEU A 94 7.76 18.78 0.10
CA LEU A 94 8.68 18.94 1.22
C LEU A 94 10.11 19.30 0.75
N GLY A 95 10.57 18.69 -0.34
CA GLY A 95 11.86 19.02 -0.96
C GLY A 95 11.94 20.48 -1.40
N MET A 96 10.88 20.99 -2.04
CA MET A 96 10.77 22.39 -2.42
C MET A 96 10.72 23.31 -1.20
N ASP A 97 9.91 22.97 -0.18
CA ASP A 97 9.78 23.76 1.04
C ASP A 97 11.11 23.89 1.80
N PHE A 98 11.86 22.79 1.97
CA PHE A 98 13.18 22.83 2.61
C PHE A 98 14.25 23.45 1.71
N GLY A 99 14.18 23.23 0.40
CA GLY A 99 15.10 23.84 -0.57
C GLY A 99 14.96 25.35 -0.65
N ILE A 100 13.73 25.86 -0.72
CA ILE A 100 13.43 27.30 -0.76
C ILE A 100 13.67 27.93 0.61
N LYS A 101 13.19 27.33 1.71
CA LYS A 101 13.33 27.93 3.05
C LYS A 101 14.76 27.85 3.60
N ARG A 102 15.56 26.82 3.33
CA ARG A 102 16.97 26.75 3.80
C ARG A 102 18.00 27.20 2.78
N GLY A 103 17.72 27.02 1.48
CA GLY A 103 18.58 27.50 0.39
C GLY A 103 18.36 28.99 0.07
N GLY A 104 17.13 29.47 0.13
CA GLY A 104 16.78 30.88 -0.11
C GLY A 104 17.01 31.83 1.07
N MET A 105 17.10 31.30 2.31
CA MET A 105 17.57 32.08 3.47
C MET A 105 19.09 32.33 3.45
N LYS A 106 19.85 31.65 2.59
CA LYS A 106 21.18 32.14 2.22
C LYS A 106 20.92 33.30 1.26
N GLY A 107 20.79 34.49 1.82
CA GLY A 107 20.60 35.72 1.05
C GLY A 107 21.49 35.72 -0.18
N THR A 108 20.94 36.16 -1.31
CA THR A 108 21.69 36.22 -2.55
C THR A 108 22.99 36.99 -2.25
N LYS A 109 24.14 36.47 -2.70
CA LYS A 109 25.40 37.25 -2.69
C LYS A 109 25.43 38.30 -3.79
N MET A 110 24.31 38.52 -4.48
CA MET A 110 24.26 39.45 -5.60
C MET A 110 23.87 40.82 -5.05
N ALA A 111 24.86 41.72 -5.08
CA ALA A 111 24.74 43.11 -4.70
C ALA A 111 24.21 43.95 -5.88
N TRP A 112 23.02 43.61 -6.39
CA TRP A 112 22.26 44.47 -7.28
C TRP A 112 20.81 44.56 -6.84
#